data_AF-A0A355F476-F1
#
_entry.id   AF-A0A355F476-F1
#
_cell.length_a   1.000
_cell.length_b   1.000
_cell.length_c   1.000
_cell.angle_alpha   90.00
_cell.angle_beta   90.00
_cell.angle_gamma   90.00
#
_symmetry.space_group_name_H-M   'P 1'
#
loop_
_entity.id
_entity.type
_entity.pdbx_description
1 polymer ?
#
loop_
_entity_poly.entity_id
_entity_poly.type
_entity_poly.pdbx_seq_one_letter_code
_entity_poly.pdbx_strand_id
1 'polypeptide(L)'
;MESWGRRRGRRLKEQARRLWRRLLPEEVELPERARRLLGALYPTLDLGRVRFHLGLPHVLRHVANGIALPAVLAPRLCRIYIRDSSWRPETPEGLDLLAHEAFHALQMQETGPGLGLVRPFILLYLACAAGEGFLYHRHPLEIDAYAVAGRSASPFARACRMDDPAAVEALAVTASRVAFWRRLVESCPGGTLVTPLWLLQWAVATILLQVGWLLTVGAGACAAAALWLAGAVLDPPRVKRQE
;
A
#
# COMPACT_ATOMS: atom_id res chain seq x y z
N MET A 1 -43.00 -8.53 14.32
CA MET A 1 -41.90 -9.52 14.44
C MET A 1 -41.27 -9.75 13.10
N GLU A 2 -39.94 -9.67 13.02
CA GLU A 2 -39.24 -9.90 11.77
C GLU A 2 -39.09 -11.40 11.48
N SER A 3 -39.28 -11.81 10.21
CA SER A 3 -39.15 -13.21 9.84
C SER A 3 -37.69 -13.67 10.01
N TRP A 4 -37.52 -14.89 10.49
CA TRP A 4 -36.20 -15.51 10.68
C TRP A 4 -35.36 -15.51 9.40
N GLY A 5 -36.00 -15.68 8.23
CA GLY A 5 -35.35 -15.58 6.92
C GLY A 5 -34.69 -14.21 6.68
N ARG A 6 -35.40 -13.11 6.98
CA ARG A 6 -34.87 -11.74 6.84
C ARG A 6 -33.65 -11.50 7.73
N ARG A 7 -33.69 -11.98 8.99
CA ARG A 7 -32.52 -11.90 9.89
C ARG A 7 -31.30 -12.64 9.33
N ARG A 8 -31.48 -13.85 8.79
CA ARG A 8 -30.40 -14.59 8.13
C ARG A 8 -29.89 -13.88 6.88
N GLY A 9 -30.79 -13.36 6.04
CA GLY A 9 -30.42 -12.62 4.84
C GLY A 9 -29.52 -11.42 5.13
N ARG A 10 -29.86 -10.61 6.15
CA ARG A 10 -29.00 -9.50 6.57
C ARG A 10 -27.65 -9.94 7.12
N ARG A 11 -27.59 -11.05 7.87
CA ARG A 11 -26.30 -11.60 8.36
C ARG A 11 -25.39 -12.00 7.20
N LEU A 12 -25.92 -12.64 6.16
CA LEU A 12 -25.15 -13.03 4.98
C LEU A 12 -24.64 -11.80 4.21
N LYS A 13 -25.49 -10.80 3.98
CA LYS A 13 -25.08 -9.51 3.37
C LYS A 13 -23.98 -8.82 4.18
N GLU A 14 -24.09 -8.83 5.51
CA GLU A 14 -23.07 -8.26 6.39
C GLU A 14 -21.74 -9.03 6.35
N GLN A 15 -21.80 -10.37 6.31
CA GLN A 15 -20.62 -11.21 6.10
C GLN A 15 -19.96 -10.95 4.74
N ALA A 16 -20.76 -10.82 3.67
CA ALA A 16 -20.27 -10.45 2.34
C ALA A 16 -19.53 -9.11 2.38
N ARG A 17 -20.10 -8.07 3.00
CA ARG A 17 -19.44 -6.76 3.16
C ARG A 17 -18.15 -6.84 3.95
N ARG A 18 -18.12 -7.63 5.04
CA ARG A 18 -16.91 -7.84 5.85
C ARG A 18 -15.82 -8.56 5.06
N LEU A 19 -16.19 -9.58 4.29
CA LEU A 19 -15.25 -10.29 3.43
C LEU A 19 -14.70 -9.36 2.35
N TRP A 20 -15.58 -8.60 1.68
CA TRP A 20 -15.19 -7.63 0.66
C TRP A 20 -14.19 -6.60 1.20
N ARG A 21 -14.51 -5.95 2.32
CA ARG A 21 -13.62 -4.95 2.95
C ARG A 21 -12.27 -5.52 3.39
N ARG A 22 -12.19 -6.81 3.72
CA ARG A 22 -10.92 -7.48 4.05
C ARG A 22 -10.05 -7.73 2.83
N LEU A 23 -10.65 -7.97 1.67
CA LEU A 23 -9.94 -8.24 0.42
C LEU A 23 -9.53 -6.94 -0.28
N LEU A 24 -10.42 -5.97 -0.26
CA LEU A 24 -10.29 -4.68 -0.93
C LEU A 24 -10.57 -3.57 0.09
N PRO A 25 -9.53 -3.12 0.82
CA PRO A 25 -9.63 -2.00 1.73
C PRO A 25 -10.23 -0.76 1.05
N GLU A 26 -11.01 0.00 1.81
CA GLU A 26 -11.75 1.17 1.30
C GLU A 26 -10.77 2.25 0.86
N GLU A 27 -11.00 2.83 -0.33
CA GLU A 27 -10.25 4.00 -0.78
C GLU A 27 -10.73 5.23 -0.01
N VAL A 28 -9.78 6.05 0.45
CA VAL A 28 -10.05 7.27 1.20
C VAL A 28 -9.36 8.45 0.53
N GLU A 29 -9.98 9.62 0.61
CA GLU A 29 -9.35 10.85 0.16
C GLU A 29 -8.28 11.29 1.17
N LEU A 30 -7.11 11.68 0.64
CA LEU A 30 -6.07 12.29 1.46
C LEU A 30 -6.51 13.70 1.87
N PRO A 31 -6.55 14.03 3.18
CA PRO A 31 -6.90 15.36 3.63
C PRO A 31 -6.01 16.44 3.03
N GLU A 32 -6.58 17.60 2.78
CA GLU A 32 -5.94 18.69 2.03
C GLU A 32 -4.65 19.18 2.70
N ARG A 33 -4.60 19.21 4.04
CA ARG A 33 -3.37 19.49 4.79
C ARG A 33 -2.27 18.47 4.51
N ALA A 34 -2.57 17.17 4.63
CA ALA A 34 -1.62 16.10 4.36
C ALA A 34 -1.16 16.13 2.89
N ARG A 35 -2.08 16.39 1.95
CA ARG A 35 -1.75 16.53 0.52
C ARG A 35 -0.74 17.64 0.27
N ARG A 36 -0.94 18.84 0.84
CA ARG A 36 0.02 19.95 0.69
C ARG A 36 1.38 19.63 1.28
N LEU A 37 1.41 19.06 2.49
CA LEU A 37 2.67 18.70 3.15
C LEU A 37 3.44 17.65 2.35
N LEU A 38 2.77 16.60 1.85
CA LEU A 38 3.40 15.60 1.00
C LEU A 38 3.86 16.18 -0.35
N GLY A 39 3.10 17.11 -0.93
CA GLY A 39 3.50 17.82 -2.15
C GLY A 39 4.73 18.71 -1.95
N ALA A 40 4.85 19.38 -0.81
CA ALA A 40 6.03 20.16 -0.45
C ALA A 40 7.25 19.26 -0.16
N LEU A 41 7.03 18.15 0.55
CA LEU A 41 8.08 17.20 0.91
C LEU A 41 8.58 16.40 -0.30
N TYR A 42 7.70 16.05 -1.25
CA TYR A 42 8.02 15.27 -2.44
C TYR A 42 7.54 15.98 -3.72
N PRO A 43 8.19 17.06 -4.17
CA PRO A 43 7.69 17.90 -5.26
C PRO A 43 7.53 17.18 -6.62
N THR A 44 8.25 16.07 -6.81
CA THR A 44 8.23 15.27 -8.04
C THR A 44 7.28 14.07 -7.97
N LEU A 45 6.68 13.80 -6.80
CA LEU A 45 5.70 12.73 -6.64
C LEU A 45 4.36 13.15 -7.27
N ASP A 46 3.93 12.41 -8.31
CA ASP A 46 2.59 12.58 -8.87
C ASP A 46 1.54 11.95 -7.93
N LEU A 47 1.01 12.76 -7.01
CA LEU A 47 -0.07 12.35 -6.10
C LEU A 47 -1.37 11.97 -6.84
N GLY A 48 -1.56 12.42 -8.09
CA GLY A 48 -2.66 11.99 -8.95
C GLY A 48 -2.61 10.51 -9.32
N ARG A 49 -1.42 9.89 -9.20
CA ARG A 49 -1.17 8.45 -9.41
C ARG A 49 -1.04 7.66 -8.10
N VAL A 50 -1.35 8.27 -6.95
CA VAL A 50 -1.39 7.61 -5.65
C VAL A 50 -2.84 7.52 -5.18
N ARG A 51 -3.22 6.36 -4.65
CA ARG A 51 -4.52 6.14 -3.97
C ARG A 51 -4.27 5.72 -2.54
N PHE A 52 -5.04 6.26 -1.61
CA PHE A 52 -4.91 5.97 -0.19
C PHE A 52 -6.05 5.05 0.21
N HIS A 53 -5.75 4.07 1.06
CA HIS A 53 -6.71 3.09 1.50
C HIS A 53 -6.65 2.93 3.03
N LEU A 54 -7.83 2.84 3.63
CA LEU A 54 -7.99 2.55 5.05
C LEU A 54 -8.10 1.04 5.26
N GLY A 55 -7.12 0.50 5.96
CA GLY A 55 -6.95 -0.92 6.21
C GLY A 55 -5.89 -1.56 5.32
N LEU A 56 -5.28 -2.64 5.81
CA LEU A 56 -4.32 -3.43 5.05
C LEU A 56 -5.02 -4.59 4.35
N PRO A 57 -4.57 -4.99 3.14
CA PRO A 57 -5.03 -6.21 2.50
C PRO A 57 -4.85 -7.42 3.43
N HIS A 58 -5.82 -8.34 3.46
CA HIS A 58 -5.84 -9.43 4.44
C HIS A 58 -4.52 -10.21 4.56
N VAL A 59 -3.87 -10.50 3.43
CA VAL A 59 -2.62 -11.26 3.37
C VAL A 59 -1.42 -10.49 3.95
N LEU A 60 -1.53 -9.17 4.11
CA LEU A 60 -0.49 -8.27 4.63
C LEU A 60 -0.87 -7.60 5.95
N ARG A 61 -2.02 -7.95 6.55
CA ARG A 61 -2.53 -7.25 7.75
C ARG A 61 -1.60 -7.26 8.96
N HIS A 62 -0.63 -8.16 9.00
CA HIS A 62 0.28 -8.37 10.12
C HIS A 62 1.72 -7.92 9.86
N VAL A 63 2.02 -7.40 8.66
CA VAL A 63 3.42 -7.10 8.31
C VAL A 63 3.86 -5.69 8.69
N ALA A 64 2.94 -4.72 8.72
CA ALA A 64 3.30 -3.31 8.92
C ALA A 64 2.12 -2.46 9.43
N ASN A 65 2.36 -1.17 9.64
CA ASN A 65 1.34 -0.16 9.94
C ASN A 65 0.89 0.63 8.71
N GLY A 66 1.78 0.76 7.73
CA GLY A 66 1.51 1.26 6.39
C GLY A 66 2.19 0.34 5.37
N ILE A 67 1.73 0.37 4.13
CA ILE A 67 2.46 -0.22 3.01
C ILE A 67 2.08 0.46 1.69
N ALA A 68 3.08 0.82 0.90
CA ALA A 68 2.91 1.23 -0.48
C ALA A 68 3.05 0.02 -1.42
N LEU A 69 2.05 -0.21 -2.27
CA LEU A 69 2.04 -1.29 -3.27
C LEU A 69 1.65 -0.77 -4.66
N PRO A 70 2.19 -1.36 -5.73
CA PRO A 70 1.70 -1.10 -7.08
C PRO A 70 0.26 -1.62 -7.23
N ALA A 71 -0.54 -0.91 -8.00
CA ALA A 71 -1.83 -1.43 -8.43
C ALA A 71 -1.62 -2.60 -9.40
N VAL A 72 -2.31 -3.71 -9.14
CA VAL A 72 -2.18 -4.98 -9.87
C VAL A 72 -2.34 -4.81 -11.39
N LEU A 73 -3.34 -4.05 -11.84
CA LEU A 73 -3.71 -3.91 -13.26
C LEU A 73 -3.53 -2.49 -13.81
N ALA A 74 -2.92 -1.58 -13.04
CA ALA A 74 -2.73 -0.19 -13.45
C ALA A 74 -1.24 0.16 -13.36
N PRO A 75 -0.46 0.06 -14.48
CA PRO A 75 1.00 0.03 -14.45
C PRO A 75 1.71 1.23 -13.82
N ARG A 76 1.01 2.36 -13.70
CA ARG A 76 1.54 3.62 -13.18
C ARG A 76 0.94 4.01 -11.83
N LEU A 77 -0.05 3.27 -11.35
CA LEU A 77 -0.77 3.61 -10.13
C LEU A 77 -0.11 2.94 -8.91
N CYS A 78 0.03 3.70 -7.83
CA CYS A 78 0.45 3.23 -6.53
C CYS A 78 -0.72 3.31 -5.54
N ARG A 79 -0.79 2.38 -4.61
CA ARG A 79 -1.76 2.34 -3.51
C ARG A 79 -1.01 2.34 -2.19
N ILE A 80 -1.32 3.29 -1.33
CA ILE A 80 -0.83 3.35 0.04
C ILE A 80 -1.95 2.85 0.94
N TYR A 81 -1.69 1.78 1.68
CA TYR A 81 -2.62 1.20 2.64
C TYR A 81 -2.15 1.53 4.05
N ILE A 82 -3.00 2.12 4.88
CA ILE A 82 -2.68 2.45 6.26
C ILE A 82 -3.62 1.68 7.18
N ARG A 83 -3.09 1.01 8.20
CA ARG A 83 -3.89 0.34 9.23
C ARG A 83 -4.84 1.35 9.89
N ASP A 84 -6.09 0.96 10.11
CA ASP A 84 -7.14 1.83 10.68
C ASP A 84 -6.70 2.58 11.94
N SER A 85 -6.03 1.90 12.87
CA SER A 85 -5.53 2.49 14.13
C SER A 85 -4.43 3.54 13.95
N SER A 86 -3.76 3.51 12.79
CA SER A 86 -2.62 4.34 12.41
C SER A 86 -3.01 5.45 11.43
N TRP A 87 -4.23 5.45 10.89
CA TRP A 87 -4.74 6.54 10.06
C TRP A 87 -5.06 7.76 10.93
N ARG A 88 -4.07 8.65 11.04
CA ARG A 88 -4.17 9.89 11.85
C ARG A 88 -3.57 11.08 11.07
N PRO A 89 -4.13 11.42 9.89
CA PRO A 89 -3.53 12.39 8.97
C PRO A 89 -3.41 13.82 9.53
N GLU A 90 -4.04 14.12 10.67
CA GLU A 90 -3.94 15.41 11.34
C GLU A 90 -2.83 15.48 12.40
N THR A 91 -2.26 14.33 12.76
CA THR A 91 -1.21 14.22 13.79
C THR A 91 0.17 14.12 13.14
N PRO A 92 1.23 14.63 13.80
CA PRO A 92 2.60 14.45 13.32
C PRO A 92 2.96 12.98 13.08
N GLU A 93 2.53 12.06 13.96
CA GLU A 93 2.82 10.64 13.85
C GLU A 93 2.14 9.98 12.63
N GLY A 94 0.89 10.36 12.35
CA GLY A 94 0.19 9.85 11.17
C GLY A 94 0.70 10.47 9.87
N LEU A 95 1.04 11.77 9.87
CA LEU A 95 1.71 12.42 8.75
C LEU A 95 3.07 11.80 8.47
N ASP A 96 3.84 11.49 9.51
CA ASP A 96 5.14 10.84 9.39
C ASP A 96 5.06 9.45 8.76
N LEU A 97 4.07 8.64 9.16
CA LEU A 97 3.79 7.37 8.49
C LEU A 97 3.39 7.58 7.02
N LEU A 98 2.51 8.54 6.73
CA LEU A 98 2.09 8.83 5.35
C LEU A 98 3.26 9.29 4.48
N ALA A 99 4.16 10.11 5.01
CA ALA A 99 5.35 10.56 4.32
C ALA A 99 6.31 9.40 4.01
N HIS A 100 6.52 8.49 4.97
CA HIS A 100 7.31 7.28 4.76
C HIS A 100 6.75 6.43 3.59
N GLU A 101 5.45 6.14 3.59
CA GLU A 101 4.83 5.39 2.49
C GLU A 101 4.83 6.15 1.15
N ALA A 102 4.70 7.48 1.20
CA ALA A 102 4.79 8.34 0.02
C ALA A 102 6.21 8.35 -0.57
N PHE A 103 7.25 8.19 0.25
CA PHE A 103 8.62 7.97 -0.23
C PHE A 103 8.72 6.71 -1.08
N HIS A 104 8.12 5.60 -0.64
CA HIS A 104 8.08 4.37 -1.45
C HIS A 104 7.24 4.55 -2.73
N ALA A 105 6.18 5.35 -2.70
CA ALA A 105 5.45 5.72 -3.90
C ALA A 105 6.34 6.51 -4.88
N LEU A 106 7.17 7.43 -4.39
CA LEU A 106 8.15 8.17 -5.19
C LEU A 106 9.18 7.21 -5.81
N GLN A 107 9.78 6.33 -5.01
CA GLN A 107 10.71 5.29 -5.50
C GLN A 107 10.05 4.44 -6.60
N MET A 108 8.80 4.01 -6.40
CA MET A 108 8.04 3.29 -7.42
C MET A 108 7.89 4.10 -8.71
N GLN A 109 7.48 5.37 -8.62
CA GLN A 109 7.31 6.22 -9.80
C GLN A 109 8.63 6.41 -10.57
N GLU A 110 9.75 6.59 -9.88
CA GLU A 110 11.07 6.77 -10.48
C GLU A 110 11.62 5.49 -11.14
N THR A 111 11.37 4.31 -10.56
CA THR A 111 11.79 3.04 -11.18
C THR A 111 10.98 2.65 -12.43
N GLY A 112 9.94 3.40 -12.77
CA GLY A 112 9.14 3.19 -13.97
C GLY A 112 7.89 2.32 -13.78
N PRO A 113 7.11 2.14 -14.86
CA PRO A 113 5.84 1.40 -14.82
C PRO A 113 6.05 -0.11 -14.74
N GLY A 114 5.03 -0.84 -14.29
CA GLY A 114 5.01 -2.30 -14.30
C GLY A 114 3.72 -2.87 -13.75
N LEU A 115 3.44 -4.14 -14.03
CA LEU A 115 2.19 -4.81 -13.62
C LEU A 115 2.33 -5.40 -12.21
N GLY A 116 1.56 -4.85 -11.26
CA GLY A 116 1.50 -5.36 -9.90
C GLY A 116 2.88 -5.58 -9.28
N LEU A 117 3.08 -6.72 -8.62
CA LEU A 117 4.33 -7.04 -7.93
C LEU A 117 5.53 -7.27 -8.85
N VAL A 118 5.34 -7.34 -10.18
CA VAL A 118 6.44 -7.49 -11.15
C VAL A 118 7.07 -6.12 -11.50
N ARG A 119 6.58 -5.03 -10.91
CA ARG A 119 7.15 -3.70 -11.10
C ARG A 119 8.62 -3.65 -10.63
N PRO A 120 9.53 -2.95 -11.35
CA PRO A 120 10.96 -2.91 -11.02
C PRO A 120 11.25 -2.60 -9.54
N PHE A 121 10.58 -1.61 -8.95
CA PHE A 121 10.75 -1.33 -7.53
C PHE A 121 10.50 -2.54 -6.61
N ILE A 122 9.42 -3.31 -6.83
CA ILE A 122 9.10 -4.47 -5.97
C ILE A 122 10.11 -5.59 -6.18
N LEU A 123 10.57 -5.80 -7.41
CA LEU A 123 11.66 -6.73 -7.71
C LEU A 123 12.93 -6.36 -6.93
N LEU A 124 13.34 -5.09 -7.04
CA LEU A 124 14.51 -4.58 -6.33
C LEU A 124 14.33 -4.70 -4.82
N TYR A 125 13.16 -4.32 -4.30
CA TYR A 125 12.85 -4.37 -2.88
C TYR A 125 13.00 -5.79 -2.34
N LEU A 126 12.37 -6.79 -2.97
CA LEU A 126 12.47 -8.17 -2.49
C LEU A 126 13.88 -8.74 -2.66
N ALA A 127 14.57 -8.39 -3.75
CA ALA A 127 15.97 -8.78 -3.96
C ALA A 127 16.90 -8.20 -2.89
N CYS A 128 16.70 -6.94 -2.50
CA CYS A 128 17.41 -6.28 -1.42
C CYS A 128 17.08 -6.90 -0.06
N ALA A 129 15.79 -7.11 0.23
CA ALA A 129 15.35 -7.77 1.45
C ALA A 129 15.99 -9.13 1.62
N ALA A 130 16.01 -9.96 0.58
CA ALA A 130 16.60 -11.28 0.66
C ALA A 130 18.13 -11.26 0.81
N GLY A 131 18.83 -10.31 0.17
CA GLY A 131 20.26 -10.11 0.35
C GLY A 131 20.63 -9.81 1.81
N GLU A 132 19.77 -9.10 2.52
CA GLU A 132 19.92 -8.78 3.94
C GLU A 132 19.20 -9.79 4.87
N GLY A 133 18.78 -10.96 4.38
CA GLY A 133 18.12 -11.99 5.18
C GLY A 133 16.74 -11.58 5.73
N PHE A 134 16.03 -10.71 5.01
CA PHE A 134 14.74 -10.10 5.37
C PHE A 134 14.78 -9.24 6.65
N LEU A 135 15.96 -8.73 7.02
CA LEU A 135 16.14 -7.81 8.12
C LEU A 135 15.81 -6.37 7.70
N TYR A 136 14.59 -5.94 8.00
CA TYR A 136 14.03 -4.65 7.58
C TYR A 136 14.90 -3.42 7.91
N HIS A 137 15.56 -3.41 9.07
CA HIS A 137 16.38 -2.28 9.53
C HIS A 137 17.67 -2.04 8.71
N ARG A 138 18.08 -3.03 7.90
CA ARG A 138 19.24 -2.93 7.00
C ARG A 138 18.85 -2.76 5.54
N HIS A 139 17.55 -2.73 5.26
CA HIS A 139 17.05 -2.71 3.89
C HIS A 139 17.42 -1.37 3.21
N PRO A 140 18.24 -1.38 2.14
CA PRO A 140 18.76 -0.14 1.55
C PRO A 140 17.68 0.85 1.11
N LEU A 141 16.53 0.37 0.64
CA LEU A 141 15.42 1.25 0.22
C LEU A 141 14.62 1.82 1.40
N GLU A 142 14.71 1.20 2.58
CA GLU A 142 14.07 1.68 3.82
C GLU A 142 14.92 2.73 4.52
N ILE A 143 16.25 2.61 4.44
CA ILE A 143 17.17 3.56 5.06
C ILE A 143 16.89 4.98 4.57
N ASP A 144 16.72 5.16 3.26
CA ASP A 144 16.46 6.46 2.65
C ASP A 144 15.08 7.01 3.03
N ALA A 145 14.05 6.15 3.11
CA ALA A 145 12.72 6.54 3.59
C ALA A 145 12.76 6.98 5.07
N TYR A 146 13.43 6.19 5.93
CA TYR A 146 13.60 6.47 7.36
C TYR A 146 14.48 7.68 7.67
N ALA A 147 15.36 8.08 6.76
CA ALA A 147 16.13 9.31 6.92
C ALA A 147 15.23 10.54 6.88
N VAL A 148 14.07 10.46 6.20
CA VAL A 148 13.10 11.54 6.06
C VAL A 148 11.94 11.41 7.05
N ALA A 149 11.30 10.23 7.07
CA ALA A 149 10.04 9.99 7.76
C ALA A 149 9.84 8.52 8.21
N GLY A 150 8.89 8.26 9.11
CA GLY A 150 8.51 6.93 9.59
C GLY A 150 9.10 6.55 10.96
N ARG A 151 9.62 7.52 11.72
CA ARG A 151 10.15 7.35 13.07
C ARG A 151 9.59 8.45 13.98
N SER A 152 9.35 8.12 15.25
CA SER A 152 8.77 9.02 16.26
C SER A 152 9.47 10.37 16.46
N ALA A 153 10.69 10.55 15.94
CA ALA A 153 11.46 11.79 15.93
C ALA A 153 12.15 12.06 14.58
N SER A 154 11.57 11.65 13.46
CA SER A 154 12.09 11.96 12.13
C SER A 154 12.21 13.48 11.90
N PRO A 155 13.06 13.94 10.97
CA PRO A 155 13.10 15.34 10.57
C PRO A 155 11.71 15.88 10.18
N PHE A 156 10.94 15.10 9.41
CA PHE A 156 9.61 15.51 8.97
C PHE A 156 8.59 15.60 10.12
N ALA A 157 8.58 14.62 11.04
CA ALA A 157 7.71 14.67 12.23
C ALA A 157 8.02 15.90 13.10
N ARG A 158 9.29 16.30 13.22
CA ARG A 158 9.70 17.52 13.93
C ARG A 158 9.20 18.78 13.23
N ALA A 159 9.37 18.88 11.91
CA ALA A 159 8.85 20.01 11.13
C ALA A 159 7.31 20.13 11.27
N CYS A 160 6.59 19.01 11.19
CA CYS A 160 5.13 18.98 11.39
C CYS A 160 4.68 19.44 12.78
N ARG A 161 5.45 19.14 13.84
CA ARG A 161 5.14 19.57 15.22
C ARG A 161 5.32 21.07 15.41
N MET A 162 6.23 21.68 14.65
CA MET A 162 6.44 23.13 14.66
C MET A 162 5.39 23.88 13.83
N ASP A 163 4.62 23.16 13.01
CA ASP A 163 3.67 23.70 12.03
C ASP A 163 4.31 24.77 11.13
N ASP A 164 5.58 24.54 10.76
CA ASP A 164 6.38 25.44 9.92
C ASP A 164 6.50 24.88 8.49
N PRO A 165 5.79 25.47 7.50
CA PRO A 165 5.88 25.05 6.10
C PRO A 165 7.28 25.17 5.52
N ALA A 166 8.06 26.19 5.91
CA ALA A 166 9.41 26.38 5.41
C ALA A 166 10.36 25.27 5.88
N ALA A 167 10.16 24.78 7.12
CA ALA A 167 10.90 23.62 7.62
C ALA A 167 10.58 22.34 6.83
N VAL A 168 9.35 22.17 6.34
CA VAL A 168 8.97 21.04 5.48
C VAL A 168 9.57 21.18 4.09
N GLU A 169 9.51 22.38 3.48
CA GLU A 169 10.12 22.65 2.18
C GLU A 169 11.66 22.48 2.21
N ALA A 170 12.31 22.83 3.32
CA ALA A 170 13.74 22.60 3.52
C ALA A 170 14.11 21.10 3.55
N LEU A 171 13.14 20.21 3.81
CA LEU A 171 13.29 18.75 3.77
C LEU A 171 12.92 18.15 2.41
N ALA A 172 12.57 18.97 1.42
CA ALA A 172 12.09 18.49 0.13
C ALA A 172 13.05 17.49 -0.52
N VAL A 173 12.51 16.33 -0.87
CA VAL A 173 13.21 15.28 -1.62
C VAL A 173 12.72 15.31 -3.05
N THR A 174 13.53 15.88 -3.92
CA THR A 174 13.24 16.00 -5.36
C THR A 174 13.49 14.72 -6.14
N ALA A 175 14.29 13.80 -5.59
CA ALA A 175 14.48 12.46 -6.12
C ALA A 175 14.77 11.47 -5.00
N SER A 176 14.21 10.26 -5.09
CA SER A 176 14.50 9.18 -4.13
C SER A 176 15.93 8.65 -4.24
N ARG A 177 16.63 8.98 -5.33
CA ARG A 177 18.00 8.52 -5.67
C ARG A 177 18.10 6.99 -5.78
N VAL A 178 17.00 6.31 -6.07
CA VAL A 178 17.01 4.86 -6.31
C VAL A 178 17.90 4.54 -7.52
N ALA A 179 19.10 4.07 -7.23
CA ALA A 179 20.05 3.58 -8.22
C ALA A 179 19.85 2.08 -8.41
N PHE A 180 18.80 1.69 -9.15
CA PHE A 180 18.32 0.31 -9.28
C PHE A 180 19.44 -0.72 -9.41
N TRP A 181 20.29 -0.59 -10.43
CA TRP A 181 21.36 -1.57 -10.71
C TRP A 181 22.41 -1.61 -9.62
N ARG A 182 22.82 -0.45 -9.10
CA ARG A 182 23.79 -0.38 -8.01
C ARG A 182 23.28 -1.10 -6.77
N ARG A 183 22.04 -0.81 -6.36
CA ARG A 183 21.40 -1.45 -5.18
C ARG A 183 21.22 -2.95 -5.37
N LEU A 184 20.82 -3.38 -6.57
CA LEU A 184 20.65 -4.80 -6.88
C LEU A 184 21.98 -5.56 -6.78
N VAL A 185 23.07 -4.99 -7.29
CA VAL A 185 24.41 -5.58 -7.19
C VAL A 185 24.90 -5.62 -5.74
N GLU A 186 24.72 -4.54 -4.99
CA GLU A 186 25.08 -4.45 -3.56
C GLU A 186 24.38 -5.53 -2.71
N SER A 187 23.14 -5.88 -3.06
CA SER A 187 22.35 -6.88 -2.34
C SER A 187 22.45 -8.31 -2.89
N CYS A 188 23.20 -8.54 -3.97
CA CYS A 188 23.32 -9.87 -4.58
C CYS A 188 24.44 -10.68 -3.87
N PRO A 189 24.15 -11.88 -3.29
CA PRO A 189 25.12 -12.68 -2.53
C PRO A 189 26.26 -13.32 -3.35
N GLY A 190 26.50 -12.85 -4.58
CA GLY A 190 27.59 -13.30 -5.46
C GLY A 190 28.11 -12.19 -6.38
N GLY A 191 27.84 -10.91 -6.05
CA GLY A 191 28.26 -9.77 -6.85
C GLY A 191 27.64 -9.70 -8.25
N THR A 192 28.31 -9.00 -9.16
CA THR A 192 27.80 -8.65 -10.50
C THR A 192 27.52 -9.87 -11.39
N LEU A 193 28.33 -10.93 -11.29
CA LEU A 193 28.20 -12.12 -12.15
C LEU A 193 26.89 -12.88 -11.92
N VAL A 194 26.42 -12.95 -10.68
CA VAL A 194 25.19 -13.69 -10.31
C VAL A 194 23.94 -12.78 -10.34
N THR A 195 24.14 -11.46 -10.46
CA THR A 195 23.06 -10.46 -10.42
C THR A 195 21.90 -10.74 -11.39
N PRO A 196 22.13 -11.18 -12.66
CA PRO A 196 21.02 -11.51 -13.56
C PRO A 196 20.17 -12.70 -13.08
N LEU A 197 20.82 -13.74 -12.54
CA LEU A 197 20.12 -14.91 -12.00
C LEU A 197 19.36 -14.55 -10.72
N TRP A 198 19.96 -13.70 -9.88
CA TRP A 198 19.30 -13.15 -8.69
C TRP A 198 18.03 -12.37 -9.05
N LEU A 199 18.13 -11.48 -10.05
CA LEU A 199 16.96 -10.75 -10.55
C LEU A 199 15.89 -11.68 -11.12
N LEU A 200 16.29 -12.69 -11.91
CA LEU A 200 15.37 -13.67 -12.48
C LEU A 200 14.63 -14.45 -11.40
N GLN A 201 15.33 -14.90 -10.36
CA GLN A 201 14.72 -15.58 -9.21
C GLN A 201 13.64 -14.71 -8.56
N TRP A 202 13.92 -13.43 -8.31
CA TRP A 202 12.96 -12.51 -7.71
C TRP A 202 11.82 -12.11 -8.67
N ALA A 203 12.07 -12.09 -9.98
CA ALA A 203 11.03 -11.95 -10.99
C ALA A 203 10.06 -13.14 -10.97
N VAL A 204 10.57 -14.37 -10.90
CA VAL A 204 9.72 -15.56 -10.76
C VAL A 204 8.94 -15.52 -9.45
N ALA A 205 9.60 -15.20 -8.33
CA ALA A 205 8.95 -15.12 -7.02
C ALA A 205 7.81 -14.09 -6.99
N THR A 206 8.01 -12.89 -7.55
CA THR A 206 6.97 -11.85 -7.61
C THR A 206 5.81 -12.24 -8.52
N ILE A 207 6.06 -12.93 -9.64
CA ILE A 207 5.00 -13.47 -10.50
C ILE A 207 4.16 -14.48 -9.71
N LEU A 208 4.80 -15.42 -9.01
CA LEU A 208 4.08 -16.43 -8.20
C LEU A 208 3.26 -15.77 -7.08
N LEU A 209 3.83 -14.78 -6.37
CA LEU A 209 3.13 -14.00 -5.35
C LEU A 209 1.93 -13.25 -5.93
N GLN A 210 2.10 -12.61 -7.09
CA GLN A 210 1.04 -11.90 -7.80
C GLN A 210 -0.11 -12.85 -8.19
N VAL A 211 0.21 -14.03 -8.73
CA VAL A 211 -0.79 -15.05 -9.10
C VAL A 211 -1.52 -15.55 -7.84
N GLY A 212 -0.79 -15.88 -6.77
CA GLY A 212 -1.39 -16.30 -5.51
C GLY A 212 -2.31 -15.24 -4.89
N TRP A 213 -1.91 -13.97 -4.97
CA TRP A 213 -2.74 -12.84 -4.56
C TRP A 213 -4.03 -12.77 -5.39
N LEU A 214 -3.92 -12.79 -6.71
CA LEU A 214 -5.06 -12.72 -7.63
C LEU A 214 -6.05 -13.86 -7.39
N LEU A 215 -5.55 -15.08 -7.20
CA LEU A 215 -6.39 -16.25 -6.88
C LEU A 215 -7.11 -16.06 -5.53
N THR A 216 -6.41 -15.58 -4.50
CA THR A 216 -6.98 -15.35 -3.17
C THR A 216 -8.06 -14.27 -3.21
N VAL A 217 -7.80 -13.14 -3.86
CA VAL A 217 -8.76 -12.05 -4.02
C VAL A 217 -9.94 -12.48 -4.89
N GLY A 218 -9.69 -13.18 -6.00
CA GLY A 218 -10.74 -13.68 -6.89
C GLY A 218 -11.68 -14.66 -6.19
N ALA A 219 -11.13 -15.68 -5.51
CA ALA A 219 -11.93 -16.64 -4.74
C ALA A 219 -12.73 -15.95 -3.63
N GLY A 220 -12.10 -15.02 -2.90
CA GLY A 220 -12.77 -14.25 -1.86
C GLY A 220 -13.89 -13.34 -2.40
N ALA A 221 -13.69 -12.72 -3.56
CA ALA A 221 -14.70 -11.91 -4.23
C ALA A 221 -15.91 -12.76 -4.66
N CYS A 222 -15.67 -13.94 -5.26
CA CYS A 222 -16.72 -14.89 -5.61
C CYS A 222 -17.52 -15.33 -4.37
N ALA A 223 -16.84 -15.63 -3.26
CA ALA A 223 -17.49 -16.00 -2.00
C ALA A 223 -18.33 -14.84 -1.43
N ALA A 224 -17.83 -13.60 -1.48
CA ALA A 224 -18.58 -12.42 -1.05
C ALA A 224 -19.84 -12.22 -1.91
N ALA A 225 -19.73 -12.38 -3.24
CA ALA A 225 -20.87 -12.27 -4.15
C ALA A 225 -21.92 -13.36 -3.87
N ALA A 226 -21.51 -14.62 -3.68
CA ALA A 226 -22.41 -15.73 -3.35
C ALA A 226 -23.17 -15.48 -2.04
N LEU A 227 -22.47 -15.02 -0.98
CA LEU A 227 -23.09 -14.65 0.29
C LEU A 227 -24.08 -13.50 0.13
N TRP A 228 -23.73 -12.48 -0.68
CA TRP A 228 -24.61 -11.36 -0.94
C TRP A 228 -25.90 -11.78 -1.66
N LEU A 229 -25.79 -12.58 -2.72
CA LEU A 229 -26.92 -13.08 -3.49
C LEU A 229 -27.84 -13.96 -2.64
N ALA A 230 -27.28 -14.92 -1.89
CA ALA A 230 -28.05 -15.72 -0.93
C ALA A 230 -28.75 -14.84 0.11
N GLY A 231 -28.06 -13.79 0.59
CA GLY A 231 -28.63 -12.80 1.48
C GLY A 231 -29.79 -12.01 0.87
N ALA A 232 -29.69 -11.64 -0.41
CA ALA A 232 -30.74 -10.91 -1.14
C ALA A 232 -31.98 -11.76 -1.40
N VAL A 233 -31.82 -13.07 -1.65
CA VAL A 233 -32.94 -14.01 -1.78
C VAL A 233 -33.72 -14.13 -0.45
N LEU A 234 -33.03 -14.19 0.69
CA LEU A 234 -33.65 -14.32 2.01
C LEU A 234 -34.20 -13.00 2.59
N ASP A 235 -33.71 -11.86 2.08
CA ASP A 235 -34.08 -10.51 2.51
C ASP A 235 -34.24 -9.60 1.27
N PRO A 236 -35.31 -9.79 0.47
CA PRO A 236 -35.52 -9.02 -0.75
C PRO A 236 -35.80 -7.54 -0.44
N PRO A 237 -35.40 -6.60 -1.32
CA PRO A 237 -35.71 -5.18 -1.15
C PRO A 237 -37.21 -4.96 -1.09
N ARG A 238 -37.66 -4.04 -0.23
CA ARG A 238 -39.08 -3.66 -0.18
C ARG A 238 -39.41 -2.89 -1.46
N VAL A 239 -40.26 -3.45 -2.30
CA VAL A 239 -40.87 -2.71 -3.41
C VAL A 239 -41.77 -1.64 -2.77
N LYS A 240 -41.42 -0.36 -2.94
CA LYS A 240 -42.35 0.73 -2.58
C LYS A 240 -43.58 0.55 -3.46
N ARG A 241 -44.74 0.26 -2.88
CA ARG A 241 -46.00 0.35 -3.63
C ARG A 241 -46.17 1.83 -3.99
N GLN A 242 -46.28 2.12 -5.28
CA GLN A 242 -46.78 3.42 -5.72
C GLN A 242 -48.26 3.46 -5.33
N GLU A 243 -48.61 4.40 -4.46
CA GLU A 243 -50.00 4.74 -4.13
C GLU A 243 -50.58 5.64 -5.21
#